data_AF-A0A971P2D7-F1
#
_entry.id   AF-A0A971P2D7-F1
#
_cell.length_a   1.000
_cell.length_b   1.000
_cell.length_c   1.000
_cell.angle_alpha   90.00
_cell.angle_beta   90.00
_cell.angle_gamma   90.00
#
_symmetry.space_group_name_H-M   'P 1'
#
loop_
_entity.id
_entity.type
_entity.pdbx_description
1 polymer ?
#
loop_
_entity_poly.entity_id
_entity_poly.type
_entity_poly.pdbx_seq_one_letter_code
_entity_poly.pdbx_strand_id
1 'polypeptide(L)'
;MHDQGVSQRRSCLLVGISRSGFLYVPAEKDDSEVVQKLKDMSKRRPREGSRKAYKALRRKGIVVNHKKVERLWHVHGLTVPVKRRQRRRGKGLDRPLSPLHPNHVWTYDFMEDSCLNGRKLRILNVVDEFTREAFETYVDTSIPAGKVIEILSFLFSIHGRPQYLRSDNGPEFIASALQQWLAEQGTATAYIEPGKPWQNGVGESFNSRLRDECLNMELFYGLRDARVTIENYRCYYNEHRLHGALDDVPPVEFKQQWLSAHPGFILGALPPSPRDLSLWASKQKTDEKSRTTTKGDPASAPMADRRSGCVPAGPYPPTDRIIIGNFNP
;
A
#
# COMPACT_ATOMS: atom_id res chain seq x y z
N MET A 1 -16.94 -4.06 51.80
CA MET A 1 -18.42 -4.12 51.92
C MET A 1 -18.93 -5.23 52.85
N HIS A 2 -18.10 -6.14 53.36
CA HIS A 2 -18.49 -7.04 54.46
C HIS A 2 -18.41 -6.39 55.86
N ASP A 3 -17.63 -5.33 56.01
CA ASP A 3 -17.41 -4.63 57.30
C ASP A 3 -18.59 -3.81 57.85
N GLN A 4 -19.70 -3.65 57.12
CA GLN A 4 -20.86 -2.86 57.58
C GLN A 4 -22.18 -3.64 57.64
N GLY A 5 -22.16 -4.98 57.53
CA GLY A 5 -23.37 -5.81 57.71
C GLY A 5 -24.48 -5.62 56.65
N VAL A 6 -24.22 -4.91 55.56
CA VAL A 6 -25.20 -4.67 54.49
C VAL A 6 -25.13 -5.80 53.46
N SER A 7 -26.26 -6.45 53.19
CA SER A 7 -26.31 -7.54 52.20
C SER A 7 -25.99 -7.01 50.79
N GLN A 8 -25.28 -7.82 50.00
CA GLN A 8 -24.92 -7.50 48.62
C GLN A 8 -26.14 -7.02 47.79
N ARG A 9 -27.32 -7.60 48.04
CA ARG A 9 -28.58 -7.18 47.41
C ARG A 9 -28.95 -5.74 47.76
N ARG A 10 -28.85 -5.36 49.03
CA ARG A 10 -29.18 -4.00 49.51
C ARG A 10 -28.16 -2.98 49.00
N SER A 11 -26.88 -3.34 48.94
CA SER A 11 -25.82 -2.50 48.35
C SER A 11 -26.03 -2.26 46.86
N CYS A 12 -26.32 -3.30 46.06
CA CYS A 12 -26.61 -3.15 44.63
C CYS A 12 -27.86 -2.28 44.38
N LEU A 13 -28.90 -2.41 45.21
CA LEU A 13 -30.12 -1.60 45.13
C LEU A 13 -29.82 -0.11 45.41
N LEU A 14 -29.06 0.18 46.47
CA LEU A 14 -28.71 1.56 46.85
C LEU A 14 -27.89 2.29 45.79
N VAL A 15 -27.04 1.56 45.06
CA VAL A 15 -26.17 2.12 44.01
C VAL A 15 -26.82 2.07 42.61
N GLY A 16 -27.97 1.41 42.47
CA GLY A 16 -28.69 1.32 41.19
C GLY A 16 -28.05 0.36 40.17
N ILE A 17 -27.27 -0.62 40.61
CA ILE A 17 -26.60 -1.60 39.74
C ILE A 17 -27.29 -2.96 39.85
N SER A 18 -27.44 -3.68 38.74
CA SER A 18 -27.97 -5.04 38.76
C SER A 18 -26.99 -6.01 39.46
N ARG A 19 -27.51 -6.97 40.23
CA ARG A 19 -26.68 -8.01 40.87
C ARG A 19 -25.88 -8.83 39.87
N SER A 20 -26.45 -9.09 38.69
CA SER A 20 -25.77 -9.81 37.61
C SER A 20 -24.59 -9.03 37.04
N GLY A 21 -24.71 -7.70 36.88
CA GLY A 21 -23.60 -6.84 36.47
C GLY A 21 -22.52 -6.71 37.54
N PHE A 22 -22.91 -6.66 38.82
CA PHE A 22 -21.96 -6.62 39.94
C PHE A 22 -21.18 -7.94 40.10
N LEU A 23 -21.83 -9.09 39.86
CA LEU A 23 -21.21 -10.41 39.91
C LEU A 23 -20.51 -10.81 38.61
N TYR A 24 -20.61 -9.99 37.57
CA TYR A 24 -20.04 -10.31 36.28
C TYR A 24 -18.51 -10.28 36.36
N VAL A 25 -17.91 -11.46 36.28
CA VAL A 25 -16.49 -11.62 36.00
C VAL A 25 -16.34 -11.86 34.51
N PRO A 26 -15.67 -10.97 33.75
CA PRO A 26 -15.41 -11.20 32.35
C PRO A 26 -14.63 -12.51 32.18
N ALA A 27 -15.13 -13.43 31.36
CA ALA A 27 -14.35 -14.60 30.98
C ALA A 27 -13.11 -14.15 30.19
N GLU A 28 -11.93 -14.59 30.61
CA GLU A 28 -10.71 -14.41 29.83
C GLU A 28 -10.85 -15.20 28.53
N LYS A 29 -10.88 -14.49 27.40
CA LYS A 29 -10.83 -15.12 26.09
C LYS A 29 -9.38 -15.35 25.75
N ASP A 30 -9.02 -16.61 25.51
CA ASP A 30 -7.70 -16.95 25.02
C ASP A 30 -7.53 -16.42 23.60
N ASP A 31 -6.79 -15.31 23.48
CA ASP A 31 -6.45 -14.67 22.21
C ASP A 31 -5.05 -15.09 21.73
N SER A 32 -4.38 -16.03 22.41
CA SER A 32 -2.96 -16.35 22.21
C SER A 32 -2.64 -16.78 20.78
N GLU A 33 -3.49 -17.61 20.17
CA GLU A 33 -3.30 -18.06 18.79
C GLU A 33 -3.37 -16.90 17.78
N VAL A 34 -4.33 -15.99 17.96
CA VAL A 34 -4.49 -14.82 17.09
C VAL A 34 -3.32 -13.86 17.29
N VAL A 35 -2.90 -13.64 18.53
CA VAL A 35 -1.73 -12.80 18.86
C VAL A 35 -0.47 -13.36 18.21
N GLN A 36 -0.25 -14.67 18.27
CA GLN A 36 0.93 -15.29 17.66
C GLN A 36 0.93 -15.09 16.14
N LYS A 37 -0.23 -15.32 15.48
CA LYS A 37 -0.38 -15.05 14.04
C LYS A 37 -0.10 -13.59 13.69
N LEU A 38 -0.61 -12.64 14.48
CA LEU A 38 -0.36 -11.20 14.27
C LEU A 38 1.13 -10.85 14.43
N LYS A 39 1.81 -11.41 15.44
CA LYS A 39 3.25 -11.24 15.64
C LYS A 39 4.05 -11.80 14.47
N ASP A 40 3.72 -12.98 13.98
CA ASP A 40 4.40 -13.60 12.84
C ASP A 40 4.21 -12.77 11.56
N MET A 41 3.01 -12.24 11.34
CA MET A 41 2.73 -11.32 10.23
C MET A 41 3.55 -10.04 10.36
N SER A 42 3.61 -9.44 11.55
CA SER A 42 4.40 -8.23 11.81
C SER A 42 5.90 -8.49 11.63
N LYS A 43 6.43 -9.65 12.02
CA LYS A 43 7.84 -10.00 11.81
C LYS A 43 8.17 -10.11 10.33
N ARG A 44 7.31 -10.80 9.55
CA ARG A 44 7.52 -10.96 8.11
C ARG A 44 7.39 -9.65 7.35
N ARG A 45 6.48 -8.77 7.78
CA ARG A 45 6.18 -7.49 7.10
C ARG A 45 5.99 -6.36 8.13
N PRO A 46 7.10 -5.79 8.66
CA PRO A 46 7.05 -4.80 9.76
C PRO A 46 6.34 -3.49 9.41
N ARG A 47 6.24 -3.17 8.11
CA ARG A 47 5.60 -1.93 7.62
C ARG A 47 4.10 -2.09 7.35
N GLU A 48 3.54 -3.28 7.58
CA GLU A 48 2.11 -3.50 7.44
C GLU A 48 1.36 -3.25 8.74
N GLY A 49 0.32 -2.41 8.66
CA GLY A 49 -0.50 -2.08 9.82
C GLY A 49 -1.65 -3.07 10.08
N SER A 50 -2.32 -2.86 11.22
CA SER A 50 -3.45 -3.66 11.71
C SER A 50 -4.55 -3.91 10.68
N ARG A 51 -4.88 -2.92 9.83
CA ARG A 51 -5.87 -3.07 8.75
C ARG A 51 -5.51 -4.20 7.78
N LYS A 52 -4.27 -4.22 7.29
CA LYS A 52 -3.81 -5.26 6.35
C LYS A 52 -3.76 -6.62 7.04
N ALA A 53 -3.29 -6.64 8.30
CA ALA A 53 -3.26 -7.87 9.08
C ALA A 53 -4.66 -8.48 9.25
N TYR A 54 -5.65 -7.64 9.58
CA TYR A 54 -7.05 -8.05 9.63
C TYR A 54 -7.54 -8.65 8.31
N LYS A 55 -7.26 -7.99 7.17
CA LYS A 55 -7.67 -8.47 5.85
C LYS A 55 -7.01 -9.79 5.48
N ALA A 56 -5.72 -9.95 5.75
CA ALA A 56 -5.02 -11.21 5.54
C ALA A 56 -5.54 -12.34 6.45
N LEU A 57 -5.92 -12.06 7.70
CA LEU A 57 -6.58 -13.06 8.58
C LEU A 57 -7.92 -13.51 8.00
N ARG A 58 -8.72 -12.57 7.49
CA ARG A 58 -10.01 -12.89 6.84
C ARG A 58 -9.83 -13.75 5.59
N ARG A 59 -8.81 -13.48 4.78
CA ARG A 59 -8.46 -14.29 3.60
C ARG A 59 -8.02 -15.71 3.97
N LYS A 60 -7.46 -15.91 5.16
CA LYS A 60 -7.14 -17.24 5.72
C LYS A 60 -8.33 -17.93 6.40
N GLY A 61 -9.55 -17.40 6.26
CA GLY A 61 -10.76 -17.97 6.87
C GLY A 61 -10.93 -17.66 8.36
N ILE A 62 -10.06 -16.84 8.97
CA ILE A 62 -10.13 -16.54 10.40
C ILE A 62 -11.10 -15.38 10.63
N VAL A 63 -12.22 -15.67 11.28
CA VAL A 63 -13.28 -14.69 11.57
C VAL A 63 -12.96 -13.94 12.86
N VAL A 64 -12.33 -12.77 12.73
CA VAL A 64 -12.04 -11.86 13.84
C VAL A 64 -12.64 -10.48 13.56
N ASN A 65 -13.09 -9.75 14.57
CA ASN A 65 -13.52 -8.35 14.39
C ASN A 65 -12.30 -7.43 14.20
N HIS A 66 -12.36 -6.49 13.25
CA HIS A 66 -11.29 -5.50 13.01
C HIS A 66 -10.89 -4.74 14.29
N LYS A 67 -11.86 -4.38 15.16
CA LYS A 67 -11.57 -3.69 16.44
C LYS A 67 -10.72 -4.55 17.38
N LYS A 68 -10.95 -5.86 17.37
CA LYS A 68 -10.17 -6.81 18.17
C LYS A 68 -8.74 -6.91 17.66
N VAL A 69 -8.56 -7.01 16.34
CA VAL A 69 -7.22 -7.00 15.73
C VAL A 69 -6.48 -5.71 16.06
N GLU A 70 -7.12 -4.54 15.91
CA GLU A 70 -6.53 -3.25 16.23
C GLU A 70 -6.13 -3.14 17.71
N ARG A 71 -6.99 -3.56 18.63
CA ARG A 71 -6.69 -3.62 20.06
C ARG A 71 -5.48 -4.51 20.36
N LEU A 72 -5.47 -5.75 19.84
CA LEU A 72 -4.35 -6.68 20.06
C LEU A 72 -3.05 -6.14 19.44
N TRP A 73 -3.14 -5.51 18.27
CA TRP A 73 -2.01 -4.89 17.59
C TRP A 73 -1.36 -3.79 18.46
N HIS A 74 -2.18 -2.93 19.06
CA HIS A 74 -1.73 -1.86 19.93
C HIS A 74 -1.15 -2.40 21.25
N VAL A 75 -1.87 -3.30 21.94
CA VAL A 75 -1.45 -3.88 23.23
C VAL A 75 -0.10 -4.60 23.11
N HIS A 76 0.18 -5.23 21.97
CA HIS A 76 1.45 -5.92 21.72
C HIS A 76 2.52 -5.05 21.06
N GLY A 77 2.33 -3.72 20.97
CA GLY A 77 3.36 -2.81 20.48
C GLY A 77 3.69 -2.97 19.00
N LEU A 78 2.80 -3.55 18.19
CA LEU A 78 3.02 -3.80 16.76
C LEU A 78 2.77 -2.57 15.89
N THR A 79 2.42 -1.43 16.49
CA THR A 79 2.03 -0.20 15.78
C THR A 79 3.14 0.31 14.89
N VAL A 80 2.83 0.43 13.59
CA VAL A 80 3.77 0.98 12.60
C VAL A 80 3.87 2.50 12.79
N PRO A 81 5.09 3.05 13.00
CA PRO A 81 5.27 4.49 13.12
C PRO A 81 4.82 5.21 11.85
N VAL A 82 3.91 6.18 11.98
CA VAL A 82 3.42 6.96 10.84
C VAL A 82 4.23 8.25 10.74
N LYS A 83 4.97 8.42 9.64
CA LYS A 83 5.59 9.72 9.32
C LYS A 83 4.47 10.70 8.97
N ARG A 84 4.38 11.82 9.71
CA ARG A 84 3.33 12.84 9.51
C ARG A 84 3.46 13.40 8.08
N ARG A 85 2.47 13.12 7.22
CA ARG A 85 2.43 13.68 5.87
C ARG A 85 2.25 15.19 5.96
N GLN A 86 3.10 15.95 5.26
CA GLN A 86 2.80 17.36 5.01
C GLN A 86 1.52 17.45 4.18
N ARG A 87 0.61 18.32 4.59
CA ARG A 87 -0.68 18.54 3.92
C ARG A 87 -0.38 19.24 2.58
N ARG A 88 -0.59 18.55 1.45
CA ARG A 88 -0.45 19.17 0.11
C ARG A 88 -1.44 20.35 0.03
N ARG A 89 -0.95 21.55 -0.32
CA ARG A 89 -1.77 22.75 -0.54
C ARG A 89 -2.06 22.84 -2.05
N GLY A 90 -3.34 22.76 -2.44
CA GLY A 90 -3.78 22.86 -3.84
C GLY A 90 -5.16 22.23 -4.06
N LYS A 91 -5.92 22.73 -5.05
CA LYS A 91 -7.14 22.04 -5.53
C LYS A 91 -6.70 20.78 -6.29
N GLY A 92 -7.36 19.65 -6.05
CA GLY A 92 -7.14 18.44 -6.83
C GLY A 92 -7.41 18.75 -8.30
N LEU A 93 -6.38 18.74 -9.13
CA LEU A 93 -6.50 18.92 -10.57
C LEU A 93 -6.77 17.56 -11.21
N ASP A 94 -7.60 17.55 -12.25
CA ASP A 94 -7.99 16.33 -12.96
C ASP A 94 -6.77 15.55 -13.45
N ARG A 95 -6.83 14.22 -13.26
CA ARG A 95 -5.87 13.30 -13.85
C ARG A 95 -6.12 13.29 -15.37
N PRO A 96 -5.14 13.63 -16.22
CA PRO A 96 -5.40 13.84 -17.65
C PRO A 96 -5.84 12.57 -18.38
N LEU A 97 -5.41 11.40 -17.89
CA LEU A 97 -5.82 10.12 -18.44
C LEU A 97 -5.93 9.10 -17.31
N SER A 98 -7.15 8.64 -17.05
CA SER A 98 -7.41 7.54 -16.12
C SER A 98 -7.23 6.19 -16.84
N PRO A 99 -6.52 5.23 -16.23
CA PRO A 99 -6.41 3.89 -16.80
C PRO A 99 -7.79 3.20 -16.81
N LEU A 100 -8.17 2.58 -17.93
CA LEU A 100 -9.51 2.01 -18.13
C LEU A 100 -9.52 0.49 -18.13
N HIS A 101 -8.42 -0.11 -18.58
CA HIS A 101 -8.24 -1.55 -18.70
C HIS A 101 -6.73 -1.90 -18.54
N PRO A 102 -6.37 -3.18 -18.32
CA PRO A 102 -4.98 -3.60 -18.30
C PRO A 102 -4.24 -3.19 -19.58
N ASN A 103 -2.99 -2.76 -19.46
CA ASN A 103 -2.16 -2.25 -20.55
C ASN A 103 -2.71 -1.00 -21.26
N HIS A 104 -3.63 -0.26 -20.63
CA HIS A 104 -4.01 1.05 -21.16
C HIS A 104 -2.86 2.06 -20.98
N VAL A 105 -2.35 2.16 -19.74
CA VAL A 105 -1.31 3.12 -19.38
C VAL A 105 -0.26 2.42 -18.53
N TRP A 106 0.98 2.42 -19.01
CA TRP A 106 2.12 2.03 -18.19
C TRP A 106 2.84 3.27 -17.69
N THR A 107 3.36 3.19 -16.48
CA THR A 107 4.26 4.18 -15.91
C THR A 107 5.63 3.59 -15.74
N TYR A 108 6.66 4.36 -16.06
CA TYR A 108 8.01 4.06 -15.62
C TYR A 108 8.60 5.23 -14.85
N ASP A 109 9.44 4.92 -13.86
CA ASP A 109 10.12 5.93 -13.05
C ASP A 109 11.44 5.38 -12.50
N PHE A 110 12.36 6.29 -12.18
CA PHE A 110 13.66 5.98 -11.59
C PHE A 110 13.67 6.22 -10.09
N MET A 111 14.37 5.36 -9.37
CA MET A 111 14.74 5.57 -7.97
C MET A 111 16.24 5.38 -7.80
N GLU A 112 16.78 6.01 -6.77
CA GLU A 112 18.18 5.84 -6.37
C GLU A 112 18.27 5.34 -4.93
N ASP A 113 19.31 4.57 -4.66
CA ASP A 113 19.71 4.13 -3.33
C ASP A 113 21.23 3.90 -3.29
N SER A 114 21.77 3.41 -2.18
CA SER A 114 23.19 3.09 -2.04
C SER A 114 23.43 1.81 -1.26
N CYS A 115 24.43 1.05 -1.68
CA CYS A 115 24.96 -0.07 -0.93
C CYS A 115 25.75 0.41 0.30
N LEU A 116 26.00 -0.50 1.25
CA LEU A 116 26.79 -0.26 2.46
C LEU A 116 28.19 0.29 2.16
N ASN A 117 28.78 -0.11 1.02
CA ASN A 117 30.09 0.36 0.56
C ASN A 117 30.05 1.73 -0.15
N GLY A 118 28.91 2.42 -0.15
CA GLY A 118 28.73 3.73 -0.80
C GLY A 118 28.48 3.67 -2.31
N ARG A 119 28.49 2.48 -2.94
CA ARG A 119 28.18 2.34 -4.36
C ARG A 119 26.71 2.67 -4.58
N LYS A 120 26.43 3.62 -5.48
CA LYS A 120 25.07 4.01 -5.86
C LYS A 120 24.37 2.90 -6.62
N LEU A 121 23.09 2.75 -6.34
CA LEU A 121 22.13 1.92 -7.05
C LEU A 121 21.14 2.83 -7.76
N ARG A 122 20.83 2.46 -8.99
CA ARG A 122 19.79 3.04 -9.81
C ARG A 122 18.77 1.95 -10.10
N ILE A 123 17.50 2.28 -9.90
CA ILE A 123 16.39 1.36 -9.98
C ILE A 123 15.40 1.92 -11.01
N LEU A 124 14.97 1.10 -11.97
CA LEU A 124 13.92 1.43 -12.93
C LEU A 124 12.69 0.60 -12.59
N ASN A 125 11.58 1.28 -12.32
CA ASN A 125 10.29 0.66 -12.05
C ASN A 125 9.41 0.80 -13.29
N VAL A 126 8.75 -0.28 -13.70
CA VAL A 126 7.72 -0.27 -14.75
C VAL A 126 6.45 -0.90 -14.19
N VAL A 127 5.34 -0.16 -14.20
CA VAL A 127 4.08 -0.53 -13.53
C VAL A 127 2.90 -0.25 -14.45
N ASP A 128 1.93 -1.16 -14.53
CA ASP A 128 0.63 -0.90 -15.16
C ASP A 128 -0.28 -0.11 -14.22
N GLU A 129 -0.81 1.02 -14.69
CA GLU A 129 -1.59 1.91 -13.82
C GLU A 129 -2.94 1.34 -13.42
N PHE A 130 -3.52 0.46 -14.25
CA PHE A 130 -4.83 -0.14 -14.03
C PHE A 130 -4.77 -1.24 -12.98
N THR A 131 -4.00 -2.29 -13.27
CA THR A 131 -3.85 -3.47 -12.42
C THR A 131 -2.95 -3.22 -11.22
N ARG A 132 -2.15 -2.15 -11.25
CA ARG A 132 -1.05 -1.88 -10.33
C ARG A 132 0.06 -2.92 -10.38
N GLU A 133 0.08 -3.82 -11.35
CA GLU A 133 1.12 -4.84 -11.47
C GLU A 133 2.47 -4.18 -11.77
N ALA A 134 3.48 -4.50 -10.98
CA ALA A 134 4.87 -4.08 -11.22
C ALA A 134 5.52 -5.08 -12.17
N PHE A 135 5.60 -4.74 -13.45
CA PHE A 135 6.18 -5.62 -14.46
C PHE A 135 7.66 -5.84 -14.24
N GLU A 136 8.41 -4.79 -13.96
CA GLU A 136 9.85 -4.86 -13.77
C GLU A 136 10.31 -3.85 -12.71
N THR A 137 11.27 -4.29 -11.90
CA THR A 137 12.00 -3.44 -10.95
C THR A 137 13.49 -3.67 -11.17
N TYR A 138 14.02 -3.12 -12.26
CA TYR A 138 15.39 -3.40 -12.70
C TYR A 138 16.40 -2.61 -11.87
N VAL A 139 17.42 -3.29 -11.34
CA VAL A 139 18.44 -2.68 -10.46
C VAL A 139 19.82 -2.78 -11.09
N ASP A 140 20.49 -1.65 -11.22
CA ASP A 140 21.88 -1.56 -11.67
C ASP A 140 22.58 -0.36 -11.04
N THR A 141 23.82 -0.10 -11.43
CA THR A 141 24.60 1.07 -10.98
C THR A 141 24.49 2.24 -11.95
N SER A 142 24.15 1.96 -13.20
CA SER A 142 23.71 2.93 -14.20
C SER A 142 22.68 2.27 -15.13
N ILE A 143 21.72 3.05 -15.61
CA ILE A 143 20.68 2.56 -16.52
C ILE A 143 20.64 3.51 -17.72
N PRO A 144 21.41 3.23 -18.79
CA PRO A 144 21.41 4.06 -19.99
C PRO A 144 20.11 3.85 -20.80
N ALA A 145 19.81 4.78 -21.70
CA ALA A 145 18.59 4.74 -22.52
C ALA A 145 18.40 3.40 -23.27
N GLY A 146 19.47 2.86 -23.86
CA GLY A 146 19.42 1.58 -24.56
C GLY A 146 18.98 0.42 -23.66
N LYS A 147 19.36 0.43 -22.37
CA LYS A 147 18.91 -0.59 -21.42
C LYS A 147 17.43 -0.44 -21.07
N VAL A 148 16.94 0.79 -20.98
CA VAL A 148 15.51 1.05 -20.77
C VAL A 148 14.69 0.55 -21.96
N ILE A 149 15.16 0.81 -23.19
CA ILE A 149 14.53 0.33 -24.43
C ILE A 149 14.52 -1.21 -24.47
N GLU A 150 15.63 -1.86 -24.13
CA GLU A 150 15.73 -3.32 -24.06
C GLU A 150 14.68 -3.91 -23.10
N ILE A 151 14.57 -3.35 -21.90
CA ILE A 151 13.60 -3.78 -20.88
C ILE A 151 12.16 -3.56 -21.39
N LEU A 152 11.84 -2.37 -21.90
CA LEU A 152 10.50 -2.07 -22.40
C LEU A 152 10.12 -2.96 -23.59
N SER A 153 11.05 -3.19 -24.51
CA SER A 153 10.86 -4.11 -25.65
C SER A 153 10.56 -5.52 -25.19
N PHE A 154 11.32 -6.02 -24.20
CA PHE A 154 11.06 -7.32 -23.60
C PHE A 154 9.66 -7.38 -22.96
N LEU A 155 9.29 -6.37 -22.16
CA LEU A 155 7.97 -6.29 -21.53
C LEU A 155 6.84 -6.20 -22.56
N PHE A 156 7.03 -5.47 -23.66
CA PHE A 156 6.05 -5.39 -24.74
C PHE A 156 5.83 -6.74 -25.41
N SER A 157 6.86 -7.60 -25.49
CA SER A 157 6.72 -8.94 -26.06
C SER A 157 5.94 -9.90 -25.15
N ILE A 158 6.02 -9.72 -23.82
CA ILE A 158 5.34 -10.58 -22.84
C ILE A 158 3.91 -10.12 -22.58
N HIS A 159 3.73 -8.82 -22.32
CA HIS A 159 2.45 -8.27 -21.87
C HIS A 159 1.66 -7.63 -23.00
N GLY A 160 2.23 -7.52 -24.19
CA GLY A 160 1.69 -6.67 -25.23
C GLY A 160 2.05 -5.21 -24.99
N ARG A 161 1.90 -4.41 -26.03
CA ARG A 161 2.25 -3.00 -26.03
C ARG A 161 1.16 -2.18 -25.32
N PRO A 162 1.52 -1.26 -24.40
CA PRO A 162 0.56 -0.33 -23.85
C PRO A 162 0.07 0.67 -24.90
N GLN A 163 -1.12 1.24 -24.70
CA GLN A 163 -1.55 2.36 -25.53
C GLN A 163 -0.76 3.63 -25.21
N TYR A 164 -0.47 3.85 -23.92
CA TYR A 164 0.24 5.03 -23.43
C TYR A 164 1.36 4.65 -22.46
N LEU A 165 2.49 5.34 -22.58
CA LEU A 165 3.62 5.24 -21.65
C LEU A 165 3.83 6.59 -20.97
N ARG A 166 3.87 6.59 -19.63
CA ARG A 166 3.95 7.76 -18.77
C ARG A 166 5.25 7.78 -17.97
N SER A 167 5.91 8.93 -17.91
CA SER A 167 7.08 9.19 -17.06
C SER A 167 7.08 10.65 -16.62
N ASP A 168 7.53 10.93 -15.39
CA ASP A 168 7.63 12.28 -14.85
C ASP A 168 9.09 12.81 -14.77
N ASN A 169 10.10 11.94 -14.66
CA ASN A 169 11.50 12.35 -14.38
C ASN A 169 12.58 11.45 -15.02
N GLY A 170 12.44 11.12 -16.30
CA GLY A 170 13.58 10.54 -17.03
C GLY A 170 14.67 11.60 -17.26
N PRO A 171 15.98 11.25 -17.16
CA PRO A 171 17.03 12.10 -17.72
C PRO A 171 16.67 12.50 -19.16
N GLU A 172 16.83 13.76 -19.51
CA GLU A 172 16.39 14.30 -20.81
C GLU A 172 16.86 13.45 -22.00
N PHE A 173 18.10 12.94 -21.93
CA PHE A 173 18.66 12.04 -22.94
C PHE A 173 17.90 10.70 -23.05
N ILE A 174 17.49 10.11 -21.92
CA ILE A 174 16.70 8.88 -21.90
C ILE A 174 15.31 9.15 -22.49
N ALA A 175 14.70 10.29 -22.14
CA ALA A 175 13.40 10.67 -22.66
C ALA A 175 13.42 10.84 -24.19
N SER A 176 14.43 11.50 -24.75
CA SER A 176 14.57 11.71 -26.20
C SER A 176 14.74 10.39 -26.97
N ALA A 177 15.67 9.54 -26.54
CA ALA A 177 15.88 8.24 -27.18
C ALA A 177 14.65 7.32 -27.11
N LEU A 178 13.92 7.36 -25.98
CA LEU A 178 12.67 6.61 -25.84
C LEU A 178 11.57 7.15 -26.75
N GLN A 179 11.45 8.47 -26.91
CA GLN A 179 10.46 9.08 -27.79
C GLN A 179 10.67 8.64 -29.24
N GLN A 180 11.91 8.66 -29.72
CA GLN A 180 12.25 8.18 -31.06
C GLN A 180 11.87 6.70 -31.22
N TRP A 181 12.30 5.85 -30.29
CA TRP A 181 11.99 4.42 -30.33
C TRP A 181 10.47 4.15 -30.29
N LEU A 182 9.72 4.83 -29.43
CA LEU A 182 8.27 4.63 -29.32
C LEU A 182 7.51 5.08 -30.56
N ALA A 183 7.99 6.13 -31.24
CA ALA A 183 7.44 6.58 -32.52
C ALA A 183 7.61 5.51 -33.60
N GLU A 184 8.80 4.89 -33.69
CA GLU A 184 9.08 3.79 -34.62
C GLU A 184 8.21 2.57 -34.35
N GLN A 185 7.96 2.28 -33.06
CA GLN A 185 7.13 1.15 -32.71
C GLN A 185 5.64 1.42 -33.03
N GLY A 186 5.17 2.66 -33.11
CA GLY A 186 3.74 3.02 -33.28
C GLY A 186 2.93 3.15 -31.98
N THR A 187 3.55 3.54 -30.85
CA THR A 187 2.83 3.73 -29.57
C THR A 187 2.34 5.16 -29.59
N ALA A 188 1.07 5.40 -29.28
CA ALA A 188 0.63 6.75 -28.95
C ALA A 188 1.31 7.16 -27.64
N THR A 189 2.47 7.79 -27.72
CA THR A 189 3.13 8.35 -26.54
C THR A 189 2.29 9.50 -26.02
N ALA A 190 1.49 9.25 -24.98
CA ALA A 190 1.05 10.32 -24.10
C ALA A 190 2.27 10.72 -23.25
N TYR A 191 3.23 11.40 -23.89
CA TYR A 191 4.15 12.21 -23.13
C TYR A 191 3.31 13.25 -22.40
N ILE A 192 3.35 13.18 -21.06
CA ILE A 192 2.82 14.25 -20.24
C ILE A 192 3.62 15.50 -20.60
N GLU A 193 2.93 16.57 -21.00
CA GLU A 193 3.56 17.88 -21.17
C GLU A 193 4.51 18.18 -20.00
N PRO A 194 5.75 18.61 -20.27
CA PRO A 194 6.70 18.95 -19.21
C PRO A 194 6.07 19.91 -18.18
N GLY A 195 6.22 19.61 -16.89
CA GLY A 195 5.81 20.52 -15.82
C GLY A 195 4.52 20.19 -15.07
N LYS A 196 3.94 18.98 -15.24
CA LYS A 196 2.74 18.55 -14.47
C LYS A 196 3.00 17.29 -13.63
N PRO A 197 3.82 17.37 -12.56
CA PRO A 197 4.23 16.22 -11.74
C PRO A 197 3.07 15.46 -11.04
N TRP A 198 1.89 16.05 -10.87
CA TRP A 198 0.76 15.43 -10.17
C TRP A 198 0.03 14.32 -10.96
N GLN A 199 0.56 13.92 -12.11
CA GLN A 199 -0.10 13.02 -13.05
C GLN A 199 0.34 11.55 -12.90
N ASN A 200 1.45 11.26 -12.20
CA ASN A 200 1.99 9.90 -11.99
C ASN A 200 1.65 9.33 -10.61
N GLY A 201 0.41 9.51 -10.14
CA GLY A 201 0.04 9.08 -8.78
C GLY A 201 0.21 7.58 -8.49
N VAL A 202 0.18 6.73 -9.54
CA VAL A 202 0.40 5.28 -9.38
C VAL A 202 1.89 4.96 -9.26
N GLY A 203 2.73 5.47 -10.16
CA GLY A 203 4.19 5.34 -10.06
C GLY A 203 4.72 5.92 -8.74
N GLU A 204 4.30 7.13 -8.35
CA GLU A 204 4.62 7.73 -7.05
C GLU A 204 4.23 6.81 -5.89
N SER A 205 3.02 6.23 -5.96
CA SER A 205 2.55 5.33 -4.92
C SER A 205 3.37 4.06 -4.86
N PHE A 206 3.73 3.45 -6.00
CA PHE A 206 4.60 2.27 -6.03
C PHE A 206 5.97 2.60 -5.44
N ASN A 207 6.61 3.67 -5.92
CA ASN A 207 7.93 4.10 -5.47
C ASN A 207 7.97 4.40 -3.98
N SER A 208 6.93 5.06 -3.46
CA SER A 208 6.79 5.29 -2.02
C SER A 208 6.65 3.99 -1.22
N ARG A 209 6.01 2.95 -1.77
CA ARG A 209 5.89 1.64 -1.10
C ARG A 209 7.19 0.85 -1.19
N LEU A 210 7.82 0.79 -2.36
CA LEU A 210 9.12 0.15 -2.53
C LEU A 210 10.15 0.76 -1.57
N ARG A 211 10.17 2.10 -1.43
CA ARG A 211 11.06 2.76 -0.48
C ARG A 211 10.76 2.42 0.97
N ASP A 212 9.50 2.52 1.39
CA ASP A 212 9.12 2.33 2.78
C ASP A 212 9.19 0.86 3.23
N GLU A 213 8.73 -0.05 2.37
CA GLU A 213 8.51 -1.46 2.70
C GLU A 213 9.69 -2.37 2.29
N CYS A 214 10.62 -1.90 1.45
CA CYS A 214 11.81 -2.64 1.03
C CYS A 214 13.09 -1.85 1.29
N LEU A 215 13.31 -0.74 0.58
CA LEU A 215 14.62 -0.07 0.57
C LEU A 215 15.05 0.44 1.96
N ASN A 216 14.14 1.06 2.70
CA ASN A 216 14.40 1.54 4.06
C ASN A 216 14.48 0.42 5.12
N MET A 217 14.16 -0.82 4.74
CA MET A 217 14.16 -1.98 5.64
C MET A 217 15.43 -2.82 5.52
N GLU A 218 16.22 -2.61 4.47
CA GLU A 218 17.31 -3.49 4.07
C GLU A 218 18.62 -2.72 3.99
N LEU A 219 19.73 -3.41 4.25
CA LEU A 219 21.07 -2.89 4.01
C LEU A 219 21.70 -3.72 2.90
N PHE A 220 21.88 -3.11 1.73
CA PHE A 220 22.43 -3.82 0.58
C PHE A 220 23.95 -3.94 0.67
N TYR A 221 24.45 -5.18 0.71
CA TYR A 221 25.91 -5.43 0.70
C TYR A 221 26.52 -5.14 -0.68
N GLY A 222 25.74 -5.30 -1.73
CA GLY A 222 26.17 -5.05 -3.10
C GLY A 222 25.03 -5.20 -4.11
N LEU A 223 25.35 -5.02 -5.39
CA LEU A 223 24.36 -5.01 -6.47
C LEU A 223 23.58 -6.33 -6.58
N ARG A 224 24.25 -7.47 -6.38
CA ARG A 224 23.59 -8.79 -6.47
C ARG A 224 22.55 -8.99 -5.38
N ASP A 225 22.89 -8.58 -4.16
CA ASP A 225 22.00 -8.63 -3.01
C ASP A 225 20.78 -7.70 -3.22
N ALA A 226 21.03 -6.47 -3.68
CA ALA A 226 19.95 -5.54 -4.04
C ALA A 226 19.00 -6.11 -5.10
N ARG A 227 19.54 -6.73 -6.18
CA ARG A 227 18.72 -7.37 -7.22
C ARG A 227 17.80 -8.44 -6.66
N VAL A 228 18.32 -9.36 -5.85
CA VAL A 228 17.53 -10.46 -5.27
C VAL A 228 16.47 -9.93 -4.30
N THR A 229 16.85 -9.02 -3.41
CA THR A 229 15.95 -8.49 -2.38
C THR A 229 14.83 -7.66 -2.98
N ILE A 230 15.14 -6.81 -3.96
CA ILE A 230 14.15 -5.97 -4.64
C ILE A 230 13.23 -6.82 -5.53
N GLU A 231 13.75 -7.85 -6.20
CA GLU A 231 12.92 -8.78 -6.99
C GLU A 231 11.97 -9.58 -6.09
N ASN A 232 12.46 -10.08 -4.95
CA ASN A 232 11.61 -10.73 -3.94
C ASN A 232 10.49 -9.80 -3.45
N TYR A 233 10.79 -8.50 -3.30
CA TYR A 233 9.76 -7.52 -2.98
C TYR A 233 8.76 -7.34 -4.14
N ARG A 234 9.20 -7.30 -5.39
CA ARG A 234 8.32 -7.19 -6.57
C ARG A 234 7.35 -8.37 -6.65
N CYS A 235 7.84 -9.60 -6.48
CA CYS A 235 6.99 -10.81 -6.43
C CYS A 235 5.99 -10.73 -5.28
N TYR A 236 6.44 -10.34 -4.08
CA TYR A 236 5.55 -10.11 -2.95
C TYR A 236 4.47 -9.05 -3.25
N TYR A 237 4.87 -7.92 -3.84
CA TYR A 237 3.98 -6.83 -4.18
C TYR A 237 2.87 -7.28 -5.12
N ASN A 238 3.23 -8.07 -6.15
CA ASN A 238 2.31 -8.52 -7.19
C ASN A 238 1.39 -9.65 -6.73
N GLU A 239 1.90 -10.60 -5.94
CA GLU A 239 1.19 -11.86 -5.64
C GLU A 239 0.51 -11.86 -4.27
N HIS A 240 1.00 -11.09 -3.31
CA HIS A 240 0.61 -11.25 -1.90
C HIS A 240 0.18 -9.95 -1.22
N ARG A 241 0.75 -8.82 -1.62
CA ARG A 241 0.50 -7.54 -0.96
C ARG A 241 -0.94 -7.11 -1.22
N LEU A 242 -1.68 -6.71 -0.18
CA LEU A 242 -3.06 -6.27 -0.33
C LEU A 242 -3.14 -4.78 -0.67
N HIS A 243 -3.93 -4.45 -1.71
CA HIS A 243 -4.12 -3.09 -2.21
C HIS A 243 -5.52 -2.58 -1.90
N GLY A 244 -5.64 -1.60 -1.02
CA GLY A 244 -6.95 -1.00 -0.70
C GLY A 244 -7.62 -0.31 -1.89
N ALA A 245 -6.87 0.04 -2.94
CA ALA A 245 -7.40 0.57 -4.20
C ALA A 245 -7.91 -0.53 -5.16
N LEU A 246 -7.58 -1.79 -4.88
CA LEU A 246 -8.01 -2.99 -5.60
C LEU A 246 -8.84 -3.88 -4.66
N ASP A 247 -9.71 -3.27 -3.84
CA ASP A 247 -10.57 -3.98 -2.88
C ASP A 247 -9.86 -4.98 -1.93
N ASP A 248 -8.63 -4.63 -1.55
CA ASP A 248 -7.75 -5.45 -0.70
C ASP A 248 -7.38 -6.82 -1.32
N VAL A 249 -7.22 -6.90 -2.65
CA VAL A 249 -6.57 -8.03 -3.34
C VAL A 249 -5.18 -7.66 -3.90
N PRO A 250 -4.30 -8.66 -4.18
CA PRO A 250 -3.05 -8.44 -4.88
C PRO A 250 -3.22 -8.09 -6.37
N PRO A 251 -2.27 -7.38 -7.00
CA PRO A 251 -2.31 -7.00 -8.41
C PRO A 251 -2.56 -8.17 -9.39
N VAL A 252 -1.89 -9.30 -9.20
CA VAL A 252 -2.03 -10.47 -10.08
C VAL A 252 -3.45 -11.05 -9.98
N GLU A 253 -3.97 -11.18 -8.76
CA GLU A 253 -5.33 -11.67 -8.53
C GLU A 253 -6.37 -10.70 -9.10
N PHE A 254 -6.18 -9.40 -8.93
CA PHE A 254 -7.05 -8.38 -9.52
C PHE A 254 -7.09 -8.50 -11.05
N LYS A 255 -5.93 -8.63 -11.69
CA LYS A 255 -5.82 -8.82 -13.14
C LYS A 255 -6.55 -10.09 -13.59
N GLN A 256 -6.38 -11.20 -12.89
CA GLN A 256 -7.06 -12.47 -13.21
C GLN A 256 -8.58 -12.37 -13.06
N GLN A 257 -9.07 -11.74 -11.98
CA GLN A 257 -10.50 -11.50 -11.77
C GLN A 257 -11.06 -10.61 -12.89
N TRP A 258 -10.33 -9.56 -13.27
CA TRP A 258 -10.74 -8.66 -14.33
C TRP A 258 -10.79 -9.37 -15.69
N LEU A 259 -9.76 -10.15 -16.04
CA LEU A 259 -9.73 -10.93 -17.29
C LEU A 259 -10.85 -11.98 -17.34
N SER A 260 -11.13 -12.64 -16.21
CA SER A 260 -12.23 -13.61 -16.12
C SER A 260 -13.60 -12.96 -16.33
N ALA A 261 -13.76 -11.70 -15.90
CA ALA A 261 -14.96 -10.92 -16.14
C ALA A 261 -15.05 -10.37 -17.58
N HIS A 262 -13.96 -10.42 -18.36
CA HIS A 262 -13.85 -9.88 -19.73
C HIS A 262 -13.22 -10.89 -20.70
N PRO A 263 -13.89 -12.02 -20.98
CA PRO A 263 -13.31 -13.09 -21.80
C PRO A 263 -13.01 -12.67 -23.25
N GLY A 264 -13.64 -11.60 -23.75
CA GLY A 264 -13.38 -11.03 -25.08
C GLY A 264 -12.22 -10.03 -25.14
N PHE A 265 -11.59 -9.69 -24.00
CA PHE A 265 -10.44 -8.79 -23.99
C PHE A 265 -9.17 -9.54 -24.37
N ILE A 266 -8.61 -9.19 -25.54
CA ILE A 266 -7.31 -9.69 -25.96
C ILE A 266 -6.23 -8.72 -25.46
N LEU A 267 -5.30 -9.25 -24.66
CA LEU A 267 -4.17 -8.49 -24.15
C LEU A 267 -3.35 -7.92 -25.34
N GLY A 268 -3.31 -6.59 -25.47
CA GLY A 268 -2.57 -5.91 -26.55
C GLY A 268 -3.35 -5.67 -27.86
N ALA A 269 -4.61 -6.07 -27.96
CA ALA A 269 -5.49 -5.58 -29.01
C ALA A 269 -6.02 -4.18 -28.65
N LEU A 270 -6.11 -3.27 -29.63
CA LEU A 270 -6.88 -2.04 -29.47
C LEU A 270 -8.30 -2.41 -29.00
N PRO A 271 -8.86 -1.73 -27.98
CA PRO A 271 -10.12 -2.13 -27.38
C PRO A 271 -11.23 -2.12 -28.43
N PRO A 272 -12.25 -3.00 -28.29
CA PRO A 272 -13.47 -2.85 -29.07
C PRO A 272 -14.09 -1.47 -28.81
N SER A 273 -14.82 -0.96 -29.79
CA SER A 273 -15.16 0.46 -29.96
C SER A 273 -15.64 1.18 -28.68
N PRO A 274 -15.48 2.51 -28.56
CA PRO A 274 -15.85 3.30 -27.38
C PRO A 274 -17.31 3.13 -26.88
N ARG A 275 -18.22 2.58 -27.70
CA ARG A 275 -19.60 2.29 -27.32
C ARG A 275 -19.70 1.23 -26.22
N ASP A 276 -18.78 0.26 -26.18
CA ASP A 276 -18.80 -0.83 -25.20
C ASP A 276 -18.40 -0.37 -23.79
N LEU A 277 -17.60 0.70 -23.70
CA LEU A 277 -17.16 1.32 -22.44
C LEU A 277 -18.23 2.24 -21.82
N SER A 278 -19.17 2.76 -22.62
CA SER A 278 -20.23 3.67 -22.14
C SER A 278 -21.29 2.96 -21.28
N LEU A 279 -21.55 1.69 -21.59
CA LEU A 279 -22.41 0.81 -20.79
C LEU A 279 -21.76 0.48 -19.42
N TRP A 280 -20.44 0.52 -19.35
CA TRP A 280 -19.66 0.20 -18.15
C TRP A 280 -19.60 1.34 -17.12
N ALA A 281 -19.36 2.57 -17.56
CA ALA A 281 -19.38 3.76 -16.69
C ALA A 281 -20.76 3.97 -16.04
N SER A 282 -21.81 3.48 -16.69
CA SER A 282 -23.19 3.50 -16.19
C SER A 282 -23.40 2.53 -15.02
N LYS A 283 -22.71 1.38 -15.01
CA LYS A 283 -22.78 0.38 -13.93
C LYS A 283 -22.08 0.82 -12.64
N GLN A 284 -20.94 1.52 -12.74
CA GLN A 284 -20.27 2.08 -11.56
C GLN A 284 -21.08 3.21 -10.90
N LYS A 285 -21.83 3.99 -11.68
CA LYS A 285 -22.76 5.01 -11.15
C LYS A 285 -23.98 4.42 -10.45
N THR A 286 -24.44 3.22 -10.83
CA THR A 286 -25.57 2.57 -10.15
C THR A 286 -25.20 2.06 -8.75
N ASP A 287 -23.96 1.63 -8.53
CA ASP A 287 -23.50 1.23 -7.20
C ASP A 287 -23.29 2.44 -6.26
N GLU A 288 -22.87 3.58 -6.80
CA GLU A 288 -22.76 4.85 -6.05
C GLU A 288 -24.15 5.39 -5.62
N LYS A 289 -25.19 5.21 -6.44
CA LYS A 289 -26.57 5.67 -6.14
C LYS A 289 -27.28 4.82 -5.07
N SER A 290 -26.83 3.60 -4.80
CA SER A 290 -27.40 2.74 -3.74
C SER A 290 -27.06 3.21 -2.31
N ARG A 291 -26.20 4.23 -2.16
CA ARG A 291 -25.88 4.89 -0.89
C ARG A 291 -26.43 6.31 -0.83
N THR A 292 -27.76 6.48 -0.81
CA THR A 292 -28.38 7.73 -0.35
C THR A 292 -29.59 7.47 0.55
N THR A 293 -29.36 7.63 1.86
CA THR A 293 -30.21 8.31 2.88
C THR A 293 -31.73 8.14 2.84
N THR A 294 -32.26 7.33 3.75
CA THR A 294 -33.56 7.59 4.40
C THR A 294 -33.40 8.73 5.40
N LYS A 295 -34.07 9.85 5.12
CA LYS A 295 -34.21 11.04 5.99
C LYS A 295 -35.21 10.78 7.12
N GLY A 296 -34.86 11.25 8.32
CA GLY A 296 -35.73 11.45 9.48
C GLY A 296 -35.03 12.39 10.46
N ASP A 297 -35.38 13.68 10.38
CA ASP A 297 -34.90 14.83 11.17
C ASP A 297 -35.35 14.77 12.65
N PRO A 298 -35.07 15.78 13.53
CA PRO A 298 -33.83 16.53 13.79
C PRO A 298 -33.51 16.62 15.32
N ALA A 299 -32.25 16.86 15.71
CA ALA A 299 -31.90 17.78 16.81
C ALA A 299 -30.37 17.90 17.05
N SER A 300 -29.94 19.16 17.17
CA SER A 300 -28.74 19.65 17.88
C SER A 300 -27.36 19.53 17.21
N ALA A 301 -26.92 20.67 16.67
CA ALA A 301 -25.52 21.01 16.35
C ALA A 301 -24.68 21.24 17.64
N PRO A 302 -23.40 21.63 17.52
CA PRO A 302 -22.26 20.86 17.02
C PRO A 302 -21.24 20.62 18.16
N MET A 303 -20.58 19.46 18.22
CA MET A 303 -19.48 19.23 19.19
C MET A 303 -18.17 18.95 18.46
N ALA A 304 -17.18 19.73 18.85
CA ALA A 304 -15.85 19.83 18.31
C ALA A 304 -15.11 18.48 18.29
N ASP A 305 -14.31 18.34 17.23
CA ASP A 305 -13.33 17.29 16.96
C ASP A 305 -12.29 17.21 18.11
N ARG A 306 -12.57 16.43 19.15
CA ARG A 306 -11.57 16.00 20.13
C ARG A 306 -11.06 14.62 19.74
N ARG A 307 -10.06 14.61 18.85
CA ARG A 307 -9.16 13.45 18.71
C ARG A 307 -8.42 13.26 20.04
N SER A 308 -8.66 12.10 20.64
CA SER A 308 -8.01 11.62 21.85
C SER A 308 -6.49 11.76 21.77
N GLY A 309 -5.93 12.22 22.89
CA GLY A 309 -4.58 12.76 23.01
C GLY A 309 -3.47 11.76 22.68
N CYS A 310 -2.55 12.22 21.83
CA CYS A 310 -1.21 11.68 21.73
C CYS A 310 -0.37 12.31 22.85
N VAL A 311 0.16 11.50 23.77
CA VAL A 311 1.27 11.91 24.62
C VAL A 311 2.55 11.72 23.79
N PRO A 312 3.38 12.76 23.59
CA PRO A 312 4.67 12.60 22.92
C PRO A 312 5.59 11.74 23.78
N ALA A 313 6.20 10.71 23.17
CA ALA A 313 7.29 9.98 23.81
C ALA A 313 8.50 10.92 23.97
N GLY A 314 9.05 11.00 25.18
CA GLY A 314 10.29 11.74 25.46
C GLY A 314 11.51 11.11 24.79
N PRO A 315 12.62 11.85 24.65
CA PRO A 315 13.85 11.34 24.07
C PRO A 315 14.44 10.19 24.90
N TYR A 316 15.03 9.19 24.23
CA TYR A 316 15.74 8.09 24.89
C TYR A 316 16.96 8.61 25.67
N PRO A 317 17.31 7.99 26.82
CA PRO A 317 18.55 8.28 27.52
C PRO A 317 19.77 7.85 26.68
N PRO A 318 20.93 8.52 26.84
CA PRO A 318 22.14 8.16 26.12
C PRO A 318 22.61 6.76 26.53
N THR A 319 22.95 5.94 25.54
CA THR A 319 23.59 4.63 25.72
C THR A 319 24.93 4.80 26.43
N ASP A 320 25.05 4.20 27.62
CA ASP A 320 26.29 4.10 28.36
C ASP A 320 27.40 3.46 27.51
N ARG A 321 28.56 4.10 27.54
CA ARG A 321 29.80 3.61 26.94
C ARG A 321 30.20 2.30 27.62
N ILE A 322 30.22 1.21 26.85
CA ILE A 322 30.90 -0.02 27.24
C ILE A 322 32.40 0.30 27.30
N ILE A 323 32.95 0.36 28.52
CA ILE A 323 34.38 0.40 28.77
C ILE A 323 34.92 -1.00 28.49
N ILE A 324 35.68 -1.13 27.40
CA ILE A 324 36.47 -2.33 27.10
C ILE A 324 37.64 -2.33 28.07
N GLY A 325 37.63 -3.28 29.01
CA GLY A 325 38.75 -3.55 29.90
C GLY A 325 39.93 -4.13 29.11
N ASN A 326 41.08 -3.48 29.22
CA ASN A 326 42.35 -3.94 28.67
C ASN A 326 42.76 -5.28 29.31
N PHE A 327 42.97 -6.29 28.47
CA PHE A 327 43.76 -7.47 28.80
C PHE A 327 45.03 -7.44 27.93
N ASN A 328 46.19 -7.48 28.58
CA ASN A 328 47.47 -7.88 27.99
C ASN A 328 48.52 -8.00 29.09
N PRO A 329 49.53 -8.89 28.94
CA PRO A 329 49.49 -10.28 28.47
C PRO A 329 49.40 -11.30 29.63
#